data_AF-A0A4S8MYU4-F1
#
_entry.id   AF-A0A4S8MYU4-F1
#
_cell.length_a   1.000
_cell.length_b   1.000
_cell.length_c   1.000
_cell.angle_alpha   90.00
_cell.angle_beta   90.00
_cell.angle_gamma   90.00
#
_symmetry.space_group_name_H-M   'P 1'
#
loop_
_entity.id
_entity.type
_entity.pdbx_description
1 polymer ?
#
loop_
_entity_poly.entity_id
_entity_poly.type
_entity_poly.pdbx_seq_one_letter_code
_entity_poly.pdbx_strand_id
1 'polypeptide(L)'
;MITRQLPRWTRSVSTSRSLISVPTHRDAHNNTRATYNQDSPPKSDHEAPAPPQNVNNSDDPPSSSNLPIPHRHTRSLTYANPPFDTHGFFTALEQTFPTPTARSLMRATRALLVDRIGRVRREALTNKDLDNQAYLFRAALSELRSEITLTTKNDSAAVRTATTALRREVDRVDVKMKEDLATLKHEIQIDMDSRKNEANDEFKRRSIAIEEMLNKSIVGVSDLRTDVEEVKWDNMRRAVVALFAFAGAIIIGMELQPKPPPPPPPQNRATTPITRVDIPDNVEKMEWVT
;
A
#
# COMPACT_ATOMS: atom_id res chain seq x y z
N MET A 1 2.32 29.15 -55.64
CA MET A 1 1.08 29.31 -54.84
C MET A 1 0.74 27.98 -54.20
N ILE A 2 1.19 27.73 -52.97
CA ILE A 2 0.68 26.63 -52.12
C ILE A 2 0.63 27.19 -50.70
N THR A 3 -0.58 27.30 -50.18
CA THR A 3 -0.99 27.95 -48.94
C THR A 3 -0.75 27.05 -47.72
N ARG A 4 -0.21 27.67 -46.67
CA ARG A 4 -0.10 27.16 -45.30
C ARG A 4 -1.47 26.76 -44.73
N GLN A 5 -1.54 25.65 -44.00
CA GLN A 5 -2.61 25.32 -43.06
C GLN A 5 -1.95 24.92 -41.72
N LEU A 6 -2.20 25.68 -40.66
CA LEU A 6 -1.83 25.37 -39.28
C LEU A 6 -3.08 24.85 -38.55
N PRO A 7 -2.97 23.83 -37.67
CA PRO A 7 -4.11 23.35 -36.90
C PRO A 7 -4.43 24.27 -35.71
N ARG A 8 -5.67 24.75 -35.64
CA ARG A 8 -6.27 25.47 -34.51
C ARG A 8 -6.62 24.49 -33.40
N TRP A 9 -6.04 24.68 -32.22
CA TRP A 9 -6.49 24.07 -30.97
C TRP A 9 -7.59 24.94 -30.35
N THR A 10 -8.79 24.38 -30.15
CA THR A 10 -9.85 24.98 -29.33
C THR A 10 -10.03 24.16 -28.06
N ARG A 11 -9.73 24.75 -26.90
CA ARG A 11 -10.02 24.15 -25.58
C ARG A 11 -11.19 24.93 -24.98
N SER A 12 -12.37 24.32 -24.94
CA SER A 12 -13.54 24.83 -24.22
C SER A 12 -13.52 24.23 -22.80
N VAL A 13 -13.52 25.07 -21.77
CA VAL A 13 -13.69 24.68 -20.37
C VAL A 13 -15.08 25.15 -19.95
N SER A 14 -15.98 24.18 -19.71
CA SER A 14 -17.29 24.42 -19.12
C SER A 14 -17.17 24.27 -17.60
N THR A 15 -17.41 25.36 -16.87
CA THR A 15 -17.54 25.37 -15.41
C THR A 15 -19.03 25.53 -15.10
N SER A 16 -19.64 24.48 -14.55
CA SER A 16 -20.98 24.56 -13.95
C SER A 16 -20.88 24.28 -12.46
N ARG A 17 -21.05 25.34 -11.66
CA ARG A 17 -21.32 25.29 -10.22
C ARG A 17 -22.81 25.06 -10.03
N SER A 18 -23.18 24.09 -9.18
CA SER A 18 -24.49 24.09 -8.53
C SER A 18 -24.30 23.91 -7.02
N LEU A 19 -24.98 24.79 -6.28
CA LEU A 19 -25.10 24.84 -4.83
C LEU A 19 -26.35 24.03 -4.47
N ILE A 20 -26.24 23.07 -3.54
CA ILE A 20 -27.40 22.53 -2.83
C ILE A 20 -27.05 22.40 -1.34
N SER A 21 -28.01 22.80 -0.53
CA SER A 21 -27.99 23.16 0.87
C SER A 21 -28.82 22.18 1.71
N VAL A 22 -28.28 21.78 2.90
CA VAL A 22 -28.98 21.53 4.20
C VAL A 22 -29.84 20.22 4.28
N PRO A 23 -30.07 19.56 5.45
CA PRO A 23 -29.75 19.89 6.86
C PRO A 23 -28.99 18.86 7.71
N THR A 24 -28.46 19.41 8.80
CA THR A 24 -28.14 18.85 10.13
C THR A 24 -29.16 17.84 10.70
N HIS A 25 -28.67 16.69 11.16
CA HIS A 25 -29.30 15.91 12.24
C HIS A 25 -28.42 15.96 13.49
N ARG A 26 -29.08 16.17 14.62
CA ARG A 26 -28.53 16.57 15.91
C ARG A 26 -28.88 15.47 16.89
N ASP A 27 -27.92 14.64 17.27
CA ASP A 27 -28.08 13.72 18.40
C ASP A 27 -26.97 13.96 19.41
N ALA A 28 -27.41 14.44 20.57
CA ALA A 28 -26.61 14.71 21.73
C ALA A 28 -26.64 13.48 22.64
N HIS A 29 -25.48 12.87 22.86
CA HIS A 29 -25.24 12.07 24.05
C HIS A 29 -23.98 12.58 24.74
N ASN A 30 -24.21 12.99 25.99
CA ASN A 30 -23.30 13.65 26.91
C ASN A 30 -22.65 12.60 27.85
N ASN A 31 -21.57 13.02 28.51
CA ASN A 31 -20.74 12.35 29.52
C ASN A 31 -19.73 11.31 28.98
N THR A 32 -18.41 11.46 29.20
CA THR A 32 -17.82 11.56 30.55
C THR A 32 -16.43 12.22 30.53
N ARG A 33 -16.20 13.04 31.55
CA ARG A 33 -15.00 13.77 31.96
C ARG A 33 -13.75 12.89 32.11
N ALA A 34 -12.66 13.27 31.45
CA ALA A 34 -11.30 12.93 31.86
C ALA A 34 -10.38 14.13 31.63
N THR A 35 -9.99 14.73 32.75
CA THR A 35 -9.03 15.83 32.93
C THR A 35 -7.63 15.33 32.60
N TYR A 36 -6.88 15.97 31.70
CA TYR A 36 -5.41 15.98 31.74
C TYR A 36 -4.85 17.19 30.98
N ASN A 37 -4.29 18.11 31.77
CA ASN A 37 -3.17 19.02 31.58
C ASN A 37 -2.91 19.63 30.19
N GLN A 38 -3.15 20.94 30.18
CA GLN A 38 -2.76 21.94 29.22
C GLN A 38 -1.33 22.40 29.52
N ASP A 39 -0.34 21.92 28.76
CA ASP A 39 0.99 22.55 28.69
C ASP A 39 1.01 23.53 27.51
N SER A 40 1.29 24.79 27.84
CA SER A 40 1.41 25.89 26.89
C SER A 40 2.85 25.98 26.37
N PRO A 41 3.11 26.17 25.06
CA PRO A 41 4.40 26.65 24.59
C PRO A 41 4.47 28.20 24.71
N PRO A 42 5.66 28.77 24.94
CA PRO A 42 5.81 30.20 25.19
C PRO A 42 5.63 31.03 23.92
N LYS A 43 5.01 32.21 24.06
CA LYS A 43 5.09 33.31 23.10
C LYS A 43 6.49 33.92 23.14
N SER A 44 7.10 34.08 21.98
CA SER A 44 8.09 35.14 21.71
C SER A 44 8.00 35.49 20.24
N ASP A 45 7.99 36.79 20.00
CA ASP A 45 7.63 37.49 18.78
C ASP A 45 8.61 37.23 17.62
N HIS A 46 8.09 37.12 16.39
CA HIS A 46 8.61 37.81 15.19
C HIS A 46 7.82 37.39 13.92
N GLU A 47 7.19 38.39 13.32
CA GLU A 47 6.89 38.60 11.89
C GLU A 47 6.44 37.43 11.01
N ALA A 48 5.17 37.49 10.59
CA ALA A 48 4.63 36.71 9.47
C ALA A 48 5.04 37.32 8.11
N PRO A 49 5.38 36.51 7.09
CA PRO A 49 5.32 36.97 5.70
C PRO A 49 4.04 36.45 5.03
N ALA A 50 3.13 37.39 4.72
CA ALA A 50 1.98 37.16 3.86
C ALA A 50 2.39 37.04 2.37
N PRO A 51 1.58 36.39 1.51
CA PRO A 51 1.95 35.97 0.16
C PRO A 51 1.54 36.98 -0.95
N PRO A 52 1.82 36.68 -2.24
CA PRO A 52 2.69 37.46 -3.11
C PRO A 52 2.03 38.71 -3.74
N GLN A 53 2.78 39.79 -3.86
CA GLN A 53 2.37 40.94 -4.68
C GLN A 53 2.73 40.72 -6.16
N ASN A 54 1.71 40.89 -6.99
CA ASN A 54 1.75 40.87 -8.44
C ASN A 54 2.00 42.30 -8.97
N VAL A 55 2.61 42.37 -10.14
CA VAL A 55 2.72 43.51 -11.09
C VAL A 55 3.49 44.77 -10.67
N ASN A 56 4.77 44.82 -11.07
CA ASN A 56 5.23 45.96 -11.87
C ASN A 56 6.21 45.44 -12.93
N ASN A 57 5.69 45.18 -14.14
CA ASN A 57 6.49 44.90 -15.32
C ASN A 57 7.14 46.22 -15.76
N SER A 58 8.41 46.40 -15.41
CA SER A 58 9.29 47.26 -16.20
C SER A 58 9.63 46.47 -17.46
N ASP A 59 9.15 46.93 -18.61
CA ASP A 59 9.57 46.49 -19.93
C ASP A 59 11.04 46.88 -20.16
N ASP A 60 11.97 46.13 -19.55
CA ASP A 60 13.38 46.15 -19.93
C ASP A 60 13.72 44.83 -20.65
N PRO A 61 14.14 44.87 -21.93
CA PRO A 61 14.59 43.66 -22.60
C PRO A 61 15.82 43.11 -21.86
N PRO A 62 15.96 41.79 -21.67
CA PRO A 62 17.12 41.19 -21.00
C PRO A 62 18.37 41.37 -21.87
N SER A 63 19.00 42.53 -21.77
CA SER A 63 20.35 42.80 -22.28
C SER A 63 21.37 42.26 -21.28
N SER A 64 21.33 40.95 -21.02
CA SER A 64 22.44 40.21 -20.44
C SER A 64 23.12 39.36 -21.51
N SER A 65 23.45 40.00 -22.63
CA SER A 65 24.43 39.45 -23.56
C SER A 65 25.82 39.71 -23.00
N ASN A 66 26.39 38.75 -22.27
CA ASN A 66 27.82 38.73 -21.90
C ASN A 66 28.73 38.47 -23.12
N LEU A 67 28.33 38.90 -24.32
CA LEU A 67 29.23 38.90 -25.47
C LEU A 67 29.93 40.26 -25.52
N PRO A 68 31.25 40.30 -25.73
CA PRO A 68 31.96 41.54 -26.03
C PRO A 68 31.26 42.23 -27.19
N ILE A 69 30.72 43.42 -26.95
CA ILE A 69 30.30 44.32 -28.02
C ILE A 69 31.58 44.61 -28.80
N PRO A 70 31.73 44.19 -30.07
CA PRO A 70 32.90 44.55 -30.82
C PRO A 70 32.86 46.06 -30.96
N HIS A 71 33.88 46.73 -30.40
CA HIS A 71 34.16 48.13 -30.62
C HIS A 71 33.94 48.39 -32.11
N ARG A 72 32.97 49.26 -32.42
CA ARG A 72 32.80 49.81 -33.75
C ARG A 72 34.05 50.62 -34.06
N HIS A 73 35.08 49.95 -34.56
CA HIS A 73 36.13 50.61 -35.31
C HIS A 73 35.54 50.91 -36.68
N THR A 74 34.66 51.91 -36.73
CA THR A 74 34.36 52.63 -37.98
C THR A 74 35.58 53.47 -38.34
N ARG A 75 36.69 52.81 -38.66
CA ARG A 75 37.59 53.32 -39.68
C ARG A 75 37.28 52.48 -40.90
N SER A 76 36.24 52.88 -41.62
CA SER A 76 36.22 52.63 -43.05
C SER A 76 37.44 53.37 -43.59
N LEU A 77 38.60 52.72 -43.56
CA LEU A 77 39.67 53.04 -44.47
C LEU A 77 39.09 52.66 -45.83
N THR A 78 38.40 53.62 -46.42
CA THR A 78 38.08 53.60 -47.84
C THR A 78 39.44 53.55 -48.50
N TYR A 79 39.93 52.34 -48.75
CA TYR A 79 41.16 52.10 -49.48
C TYR A 79 40.85 52.52 -50.92
N ALA A 80 40.91 53.83 -51.15
CA ALA A 80 40.93 54.41 -52.47
C ALA A 80 42.26 53.97 -53.06
N ASN A 81 42.21 52.99 -53.95
CA ASN A 81 43.37 52.50 -54.68
C ASN A 81 44.11 53.73 -55.23
N PRO A 82 45.34 54.04 -54.76
CA PRO A 82 46.02 55.23 -55.22
C PRO A 82 46.18 55.10 -56.74
N PRO A 83 45.79 56.12 -57.52
CA PRO A 83 45.90 56.04 -58.96
C PRO A 83 47.38 55.81 -59.33
N PHE A 84 47.63 54.78 -60.14
CA PHE A 84 48.98 54.49 -60.62
C PHE A 84 49.50 55.69 -61.41
N ASP A 85 50.53 56.36 -60.89
CA ASP A 85 51.15 57.50 -61.54
C ASP A 85 51.97 57.04 -62.75
N THR A 86 51.32 57.06 -63.92
CA THR A 86 51.95 56.70 -65.18
C THR A 86 53.02 57.70 -65.62
N HIS A 87 52.94 58.95 -65.17
CA HIS A 87 53.88 59.99 -65.58
C HIS A 87 55.20 59.85 -64.80
N GLY A 88 55.13 59.74 -63.46
CA GLY A 88 56.30 59.50 -62.63
C GLY A 88 57.04 58.21 -62.99
N PHE A 89 56.30 57.14 -63.28
CA PHE A 89 56.90 55.88 -63.74
C PHE A 89 57.57 55.99 -65.12
N PHE A 90 56.97 56.76 -66.04
CA PHE A 90 57.53 56.97 -67.37
C PHE A 90 58.79 57.85 -67.32
N THR A 91 58.80 58.94 -66.54
CA THR A 91 59.97 59.80 -66.34
C THR A 91 61.15 59.04 -65.75
N ALA A 92 60.90 58.11 -64.82
CA ALA A 92 61.94 57.27 -64.25
C ALA A 92 62.51 56.26 -65.28
N LEU A 93 61.68 55.72 -66.17
CA LEU A 93 62.11 54.78 -67.20
C LEU A 93 62.88 55.44 -68.35
N GLU A 94 62.57 56.70 -68.67
CA GLU A 94 63.23 57.47 -69.74
C GLU A 94 64.69 57.79 -69.40
N GLN A 95 65.08 57.80 -68.13
CA GLN A 95 66.48 57.98 -67.70
C GLN A 95 67.36 56.76 -68.00
N THR A 96 66.77 55.58 -68.21
CA THR A 96 67.51 54.30 -68.35
C THR A 96 67.26 53.62 -69.69
N PHE A 97 66.11 53.87 -70.34
CA PHE A 97 65.72 53.22 -71.59
C PHE A 97 65.32 54.23 -72.66
N PRO A 98 65.50 53.91 -73.95
CA PRO A 98 64.94 54.70 -75.05
C PRO A 98 63.43 54.89 -74.89
N THR A 99 62.95 56.10 -75.21
CA THR A 99 61.54 56.52 -75.14
C THR A 99 60.52 55.50 -75.68
N PRO A 100 60.74 54.80 -76.83
CA PRO A 100 59.78 53.78 -77.30
C PRO A 100 59.68 52.57 -76.38
N THR A 101 60.80 52.13 -75.79
CA THR A 101 60.87 50.97 -74.87
C THR A 101 60.27 51.32 -73.51
N ALA A 102 60.58 52.51 -72.97
CA ALA A 102 59.98 53.02 -71.74
C ALA A 102 58.44 53.13 -71.85
N ARG A 103 57.95 53.57 -73.02
CA ARG A 103 56.50 53.67 -73.29
C ARG A 103 55.81 52.31 -73.36
N SER A 104 56.46 51.29 -73.94
CA SER A 104 55.89 49.94 -74.01
C SER A 104 55.84 49.29 -72.63
N LEU A 105 56.90 49.45 -71.82
CA LEU A 105 56.98 48.90 -70.48
C LEU A 105 55.93 49.52 -69.55
N MET A 106 55.74 50.85 -69.60
CA MET A 106 54.67 51.53 -68.85
C MET A 106 53.27 51.03 -69.24
N ARG A 107 53.01 50.81 -70.54
CA ARG A 107 51.72 50.26 -70.98
C ARG A 107 51.53 48.81 -70.50
N ALA A 108 52.57 47.99 -70.54
CA ALA A 108 52.53 46.61 -70.07
C ALA A 108 52.30 46.50 -68.56
N THR A 109 53.02 47.30 -67.76
CA THR A 109 52.84 47.32 -66.30
C THR A 109 51.46 47.85 -65.91
N ARG A 110 50.98 48.91 -66.57
CA ARG A 110 49.61 49.41 -66.37
C ARG A 110 48.57 48.34 -66.68
N ALA A 111 48.72 47.61 -67.79
CA ALA A 111 47.80 46.54 -68.17
C ALA A 111 47.80 45.39 -67.14
N LEU A 112 48.97 44.97 -66.68
CA LEU A 112 49.10 43.94 -65.64
C LEU A 112 48.47 44.39 -64.31
N LEU A 113 48.68 45.65 -63.92
CA LEU A 113 48.12 46.19 -62.68
C LEU A 113 46.59 46.24 -62.75
N VAL A 114 46.02 46.66 -63.88
CA VAL A 114 44.57 46.67 -64.11
C VAL A 114 43.99 45.26 -64.08
N ASP A 115 44.66 44.27 -64.70
CA ASP A 115 44.20 42.87 -64.65
C ASP A 115 44.22 42.31 -63.22
N ARG A 116 45.31 42.51 -62.48
CA ARG A 116 45.45 42.02 -61.10
C ARG A 116 44.49 42.70 -60.13
N ILE A 117 44.35 44.02 -60.21
CA ILE A 117 43.36 44.76 -59.40
C ILE A 117 41.95 44.32 -59.78
N GLY A 118 41.67 44.11 -61.06
CA GLY A 118 40.38 43.59 -61.53
C GLY A 118 40.07 42.21 -60.97
N ARG A 119 41.07 41.32 -60.89
CA ARG A 119 40.95 39.99 -60.26
C ARG A 119 40.71 40.10 -58.76
N VAL A 120 41.54 40.86 -58.05
CA VAL A 120 41.38 41.09 -56.60
C VAL A 120 40.00 41.70 -56.31
N ARG A 121 39.49 42.62 -57.11
CA ARG A 121 38.15 43.19 -56.90
C ARG A 121 37.01 42.17 -57.08
N ARG A 122 37.22 41.13 -57.88
CA ARG A 122 36.23 40.04 -58.08
C ARG A 122 36.32 38.97 -56.99
N GLU A 123 37.52 38.68 -56.52
CA GLU A 123 37.78 37.62 -55.52
C GLU A 123 37.78 38.14 -54.08
N ALA A 124 38.06 39.42 -53.85
CA ALA A 124 38.03 40.03 -52.52
C ALA A 124 36.59 40.28 -52.10
N LEU A 125 36.25 39.80 -50.90
CA LEU A 125 35.00 40.15 -50.24
C LEU A 125 35.01 41.64 -49.90
N THR A 126 33.92 42.31 -50.26
CA THR A 126 33.70 43.68 -49.82
C THR A 126 33.36 43.69 -48.34
N ASN A 127 33.77 44.73 -47.61
CA ASN A 127 33.40 44.89 -46.19
C ASN A 127 31.88 44.79 -45.98
N LYS A 128 31.08 45.24 -46.95
CA LYS A 128 29.61 45.15 -46.92
C LYS A 128 29.10 43.71 -46.94
N ASP A 129 29.74 42.83 -47.70
CA ASP A 129 29.34 41.41 -47.75
C ASP A 129 29.67 40.71 -46.44
N LEU A 130 30.84 41.01 -45.86
CA LEU A 130 31.24 40.52 -44.54
C LEU A 130 30.28 41.02 -43.44
N ASP A 131 29.90 42.30 -43.46
CA ASP A 131 28.93 42.86 -42.51
C ASP A 131 27.54 42.21 -42.64
N ASN A 132 27.09 41.94 -43.87
CA ASN A 132 25.82 41.26 -44.12
C ASN A 132 25.84 39.81 -43.62
N GLN A 133 26.91 39.06 -43.90
CA GLN A 133 27.08 37.71 -43.39
C GLN A 133 27.11 37.70 -41.85
N ALA A 134 27.84 38.64 -41.24
CA ALA A 134 27.88 38.79 -39.78
C ALA A 134 26.48 39.08 -39.19
N TYR A 135 25.65 39.87 -39.86
CA TYR A 135 24.27 40.10 -39.46
C TYR A 135 23.43 38.82 -39.52
N LEU A 136 23.51 38.06 -40.61
CA LEU A 136 22.79 36.78 -40.77
C LEU A 136 23.21 35.76 -39.71
N PHE A 137 24.52 35.64 -39.44
CA PHE A 137 25.02 34.78 -38.37
C PHE A 137 24.49 35.20 -37.01
N ARG A 138 24.46 36.51 -36.72
CA ARG A 138 23.95 37.02 -35.46
C ARG A 138 22.45 36.81 -35.31
N ALA A 139 21.68 36.93 -36.39
CA ALA A 139 20.26 36.60 -36.41
C ALA A 139 20.03 35.12 -36.12
N ALA A 140 20.75 34.22 -36.81
CA ALA A 140 20.66 32.78 -36.59
C ALA A 140 21.09 32.37 -35.17
N LEU A 141 22.13 32.99 -34.61
CA LEU A 141 22.55 32.76 -33.23
C LEU A 141 21.49 33.25 -32.22
N SER A 142 20.84 34.37 -32.51
CA SER A 142 19.74 34.87 -31.67
C SER A 142 18.53 33.94 -31.72
N GLU A 143 18.20 33.42 -32.91
CA GLU A 143 17.14 32.44 -33.10
C GLU A 143 17.44 31.15 -32.34
N LEU A 144 18.62 30.56 -32.54
CA LEU A 144 19.06 29.35 -31.83
C LEU A 144 19.05 29.54 -30.31
N ARG A 145 19.52 30.69 -29.81
CA ARG A 145 19.50 30.97 -28.37
C ARG A 145 18.06 31.04 -27.84
N SER A 146 17.16 31.65 -28.61
CA SER A 146 15.74 31.73 -28.23
C SER A 146 15.08 30.35 -28.25
N GLU A 147 15.37 29.53 -29.26
CA GLU A 147 14.89 28.15 -29.38
C GLU A 147 15.37 27.28 -28.22
N ILE A 148 16.67 27.27 -27.94
CA ILE A 148 17.24 26.53 -26.80
C ILE A 148 16.58 26.98 -25.49
N THR A 149 16.40 28.29 -25.29
CA THR A 149 15.77 28.82 -24.07
C THR A 149 14.31 28.37 -23.95
N LEU A 150 13.56 28.37 -25.06
CA LEU A 150 12.17 27.92 -25.08
C LEU A 150 12.06 26.41 -24.84
N THR A 151 12.89 25.61 -25.51
CA THR A 151 12.95 24.15 -25.33
C THR A 151 13.29 23.80 -23.89
N THR A 152 14.33 24.43 -23.32
CA THR A 152 14.73 24.19 -21.91
C THR A 152 13.60 24.52 -20.93
N LYS A 153 12.87 25.62 -21.16
CA LYS A 153 11.72 26.00 -20.33
C LYS A 153 10.57 25.01 -20.47
N ASN A 154 10.29 24.56 -21.70
CA ASN A 154 9.25 23.57 -21.97
C ASN A 154 9.58 22.22 -21.31
N ASP A 155 10.82 21.75 -21.45
CA ASP A 155 11.29 20.51 -20.83
C ASP A 155 11.24 20.59 -19.31
N SER A 156 11.65 21.73 -18.74
CA SER A 156 11.53 21.98 -17.30
C SER A 156 10.07 21.94 -16.84
N ALA A 157 9.14 22.50 -17.61
CA ALA A 157 7.72 22.46 -17.30
C ALA A 157 7.14 21.03 -17.43
N ALA A 158 7.57 20.27 -18.43
CA ALA A 158 7.19 18.87 -18.62
C ALA A 158 7.66 18.00 -17.45
N VAL A 159 8.93 18.12 -17.06
CA VAL A 159 9.51 17.39 -15.91
C VAL A 159 8.78 17.74 -14.61
N ARG A 160 8.49 19.02 -14.36
CA ARG A 160 7.71 19.45 -13.18
C ARG A 160 6.31 18.84 -13.17
N THR A 161 5.65 18.81 -14.33
CA THR A 161 4.32 18.22 -14.47
C THR A 161 4.36 16.72 -14.20
N ALA A 162 5.31 16.00 -14.80
CA ALA A 162 5.50 14.57 -14.59
C ALA A 162 5.82 14.24 -13.12
N THR A 163 6.67 15.03 -12.48
CA THR A 163 7.00 14.86 -11.05
C THR A 163 5.77 15.07 -10.16
N THR A 164 4.95 16.08 -10.47
CA THR A 164 3.72 16.34 -9.71
C THR A 164 2.67 15.26 -9.96
N ALA A 165 2.61 14.69 -11.16
CA ALA A 165 1.76 13.53 -11.43
C ALA A 165 2.23 12.30 -10.63
N LEU A 166 3.52 11.99 -10.67
CA LEU A 166 4.09 10.85 -9.94
C LEU A 166 3.89 10.98 -8.42
N ARG A 167 4.03 12.19 -7.85
CA ARG A 167 3.71 12.42 -6.44
C ARG A 167 2.27 12.08 -6.10
N ARG A 168 1.31 12.49 -6.93
CA ARG A 168 -0.11 12.14 -6.74
C ARG A 168 -0.35 10.64 -6.86
N GLU A 169 0.36 9.95 -7.73
CA GLU A 169 0.29 8.50 -7.84
C GLU A 169 0.82 7.80 -6.59
N VAL A 170 1.95 8.28 -6.04
CA VAL A 170 2.49 7.79 -4.76
C VAL A 170 1.50 8.02 -3.63
N ASP A 171 0.95 9.23 -3.50
CA ASP A 171 -0.05 9.55 -2.47
C ASP A 171 -1.30 8.67 -2.61
N ARG A 172 -1.76 8.45 -3.86
CA ARG A 172 -2.90 7.57 -4.15
C ARG A 172 -2.62 6.13 -3.75
N VAL A 173 -1.41 5.62 -4.02
CA VAL A 173 -1.01 4.26 -3.64
C VAL A 173 -0.89 4.14 -2.12
N ASP A 174 -0.34 5.14 -1.43
CA ASP A 174 -0.24 5.15 0.03
C ASP A 174 -1.63 5.12 0.70
N VAL A 175 -2.56 5.95 0.23
CA VAL A 175 -3.95 5.94 0.71
C VAL A 175 -4.60 4.58 0.47
N LYS A 176 -4.46 4.03 -0.74
CA LYS A 176 -5.01 2.71 -1.06
C LYS A 176 -4.42 1.61 -0.19
N MET A 177 -3.10 1.61 0.03
CA MET A 177 -2.44 0.61 0.86
C MET A 177 -2.93 0.68 2.32
N LYS A 178 -3.15 1.89 2.85
CA LYS A 178 -3.70 2.08 4.20
C LYS A 178 -5.14 1.59 4.30
N GLU A 179 -5.96 1.84 3.29
CA GLU A 179 -7.33 1.34 3.20
C GLU A 179 -7.37 -0.19 3.11
N ASP A 180 -6.56 -0.78 2.23
CA ASP A 180 -6.45 -2.23 2.06
C ASP A 180 -5.96 -2.89 3.35
N LEU A 181 -4.97 -2.30 4.04
CA LEU A 181 -4.46 -2.79 5.33
C LEU A 181 -5.51 -2.67 6.44
N ALA A 182 -6.24 -1.56 6.50
CA ALA A 182 -7.32 -1.38 7.47
C ALA A 182 -8.45 -2.40 7.25
N THR A 183 -8.81 -2.63 5.99
CA THR A 183 -9.81 -3.61 5.58
C THR A 183 -9.37 -5.02 5.97
N LEU A 184 -8.14 -5.42 5.61
CA LEU A 184 -7.60 -6.72 5.95
C LEU A 184 -7.51 -6.93 7.47
N LYS A 185 -7.08 -5.90 8.21
CA LYS A 185 -7.06 -5.95 9.67
C LYS A 185 -8.45 -6.16 10.25
N HIS A 186 -9.45 -5.47 9.71
CA HIS A 186 -10.84 -5.62 10.15
C HIS A 186 -11.39 -7.01 9.84
N GLU A 187 -11.12 -7.54 8.64
CA GLU A 187 -11.50 -8.89 8.23
C GLU A 187 -10.87 -9.95 9.15
N ILE A 188 -9.56 -9.85 9.43
CA ILE A 188 -8.87 -10.73 10.37
C ILE A 188 -9.49 -10.63 11.77
N GLN A 189 -9.86 -9.43 12.21
CA GLN A 189 -10.49 -9.24 13.52
C GLN A 189 -11.87 -9.90 13.57
N ILE A 190 -12.69 -9.75 12.53
CA ILE A 190 -13.98 -10.43 12.42
C ILE A 190 -13.79 -11.95 12.44
N ASP A 191 -12.86 -12.47 11.65
CA ASP A 191 -12.57 -13.90 11.59
C ASP A 191 -12.09 -14.44 12.94
N MET A 192 -11.22 -13.70 13.62
CA MET A 192 -10.71 -14.07 14.94
C MET A 192 -11.84 -14.07 15.98
N ASP A 193 -12.68 -13.04 16.00
CA ASP A 193 -13.81 -12.93 16.91
C ASP A 193 -14.86 -14.01 16.61
N SER A 194 -15.10 -14.32 15.34
CA SER A 194 -15.98 -15.41 14.90
C SER A 194 -15.46 -16.77 15.38
N ARG A 195 -14.17 -17.06 15.17
CA ARG A 195 -13.54 -18.32 15.65
C ARG A 195 -13.57 -18.43 17.16
N LYS A 196 -13.33 -17.32 17.86
CA LYS A 196 -13.41 -17.26 19.33
C LYS A 196 -14.84 -17.50 19.81
N ASN A 197 -15.82 -16.92 19.13
CA ASN A 197 -17.23 -17.14 19.46
C ASN A 197 -17.64 -18.60 19.18
N GLU A 198 -17.25 -19.16 18.04
CA GLU A 198 -17.50 -20.56 17.69
C GLU A 198 -16.90 -21.51 18.74
N ALA A 199 -15.64 -21.30 19.14
CA ALA A 199 -15.01 -22.10 20.18
C ALA A 199 -15.74 -21.96 21.53
N ASN A 200 -16.13 -20.75 21.93
CA ASN A 200 -16.90 -20.52 23.15
C ASN A 200 -18.28 -21.19 23.10
N ASP A 201 -18.95 -21.14 21.97
CA ASP A 201 -20.25 -21.78 21.78
C ASP A 201 -20.12 -23.30 21.79
N GLU A 202 -19.03 -23.86 21.25
CA GLU A 202 -18.71 -25.29 21.40
C GLU A 202 -18.48 -25.67 22.86
N PHE A 203 -17.72 -24.86 23.62
CA PHE A 203 -17.53 -25.09 25.06
C PHE A 203 -18.86 -25.06 25.81
N LYS A 204 -19.73 -24.07 25.56
CA LYS A 204 -21.07 -24.01 26.17
C LYS A 204 -21.91 -25.24 25.82
N ARG A 205 -21.90 -25.67 24.56
CA ARG A 205 -22.61 -26.89 24.11
C ARG A 205 -22.11 -28.12 24.86
N ARG A 206 -20.79 -28.27 25.03
CA ARG A 206 -20.20 -29.36 25.81
C ARG A 206 -20.59 -29.27 27.29
N SER A 207 -20.60 -28.08 27.89
CA SER A 207 -21.05 -27.89 29.27
C SER A 207 -22.51 -28.31 29.46
N ILE A 208 -23.41 -27.87 28.56
CA ILE A 208 -24.83 -28.28 28.59
C ILE A 208 -24.95 -29.80 28.44
N ALA A 209 -24.19 -30.41 27.53
CA ALA A 209 -24.23 -31.87 27.35
C ALA A 209 -23.77 -32.61 28.61
N ILE A 210 -22.73 -32.12 29.30
CA ILE A 210 -22.27 -32.71 30.58
C ILE A 210 -23.37 -32.59 31.64
N GLU A 211 -24.01 -31.42 31.77
CA GLU A 211 -25.10 -31.21 32.72
C GLU A 211 -26.31 -32.09 32.42
N GLU A 212 -26.68 -32.25 31.15
CA GLU A 212 -27.75 -33.15 30.72
C GLU A 212 -27.42 -34.62 31.06
N MET A 213 -26.19 -35.06 30.77
CA MET A 213 -25.74 -36.41 31.11
C MET A 213 -25.73 -36.65 32.62
N LEU A 214 -25.30 -35.66 33.41
CA LEU A 214 -25.31 -35.72 34.87
C LEU A 214 -26.74 -35.81 35.40
N ASN A 215 -27.66 -34.97 34.90
CA ASN A 215 -29.07 -35.03 35.28
C ASN A 215 -29.68 -36.39 34.94
N LYS A 216 -29.43 -36.91 33.73
CA LYS A 216 -29.90 -38.22 33.30
C LYS A 216 -29.34 -39.36 34.16
N SER A 217 -28.08 -39.27 34.58
CA SER A 217 -27.47 -40.25 35.50
C SER A 217 -28.12 -40.22 36.88
N ILE A 218 -28.36 -39.03 37.43
CA ILE A 218 -29.04 -38.87 38.75
C ILE A 218 -30.45 -39.46 38.71
N VAL A 219 -31.23 -39.12 37.69
CA VAL A 219 -32.58 -39.69 37.50
C VAL A 219 -32.50 -41.21 37.33
N GLY A 220 -31.57 -41.70 36.49
CA GLY A 220 -31.37 -43.14 36.30
C GLY A 220 -31.05 -43.87 37.61
N VAL A 221 -30.16 -43.34 38.45
CA VAL A 221 -29.87 -43.93 39.78
C VAL A 221 -31.10 -43.94 40.68
N SER A 222 -31.95 -42.91 40.62
CA SER A 222 -33.22 -42.86 41.36
C SER A 222 -34.21 -43.92 40.88
N ASP A 223 -34.34 -44.09 39.56
CA ASP A 223 -35.20 -45.11 38.96
C ASP A 223 -34.69 -46.51 39.33
N LEU A 224 -33.38 -46.79 39.18
CA LEU A 224 -32.77 -48.06 39.59
C LEU A 224 -32.99 -48.36 41.09
N ARG A 225 -32.92 -47.34 41.95
CA ARG A 225 -33.19 -47.52 43.38
C ARG A 225 -34.66 -47.90 43.62
N THR A 226 -35.58 -47.29 42.88
CA THR A 226 -37.01 -47.59 42.95
C THR A 226 -37.29 -49.00 42.44
N ASP A 227 -36.68 -49.40 41.32
CA ASP A 227 -36.75 -50.76 40.77
C ASP A 227 -36.24 -51.80 41.77
N VAL A 228 -35.13 -51.52 42.47
CA VAL A 228 -34.60 -52.41 43.53
C VAL A 228 -35.58 -52.52 44.69
N GLU A 229 -36.21 -51.42 45.10
CA GLU A 229 -37.25 -51.45 46.14
C GLU A 229 -38.46 -52.26 45.67
N GLU A 230 -38.92 -52.09 44.43
CA GLU A 230 -39.99 -52.88 43.85
C GLU A 230 -39.65 -54.38 43.82
N VAL A 231 -38.44 -54.76 43.39
CA VAL A 231 -37.99 -56.16 43.40
C VAL A 231 -37.94 -56.72 44.82
N LYS A 232 -37.52 -55.92 45.82
CA LYS A 232 -37.57 -56.33 47.23
C LYS A 232 -39.00 -56.54 47.70
N TRP A 233 -39.94 -55.66 47.32
CA TRP A 233 -41.36 -55.81 47.65
C TRP A 233 -41.99 -57.03 46.98
N ASP A 234 -41.69 -57.30 45.70
CA ASP A 234 -42.21 -58.47 45.00
C ASP A 234 -41.63 -59.78 45.56
N ASN A 235 -40.32 -59.81 45.85
CA ASN A 235 -39.71 -60.96 46.50
C ASN A 235 -40.33 -61.24 47.88
N MET A 236 -40.59 -60.18 48.67
CA MET A 236 -41.28 -60.32 49.95
C MET A 236 -42.71 -60.84 49.76
N ARG A 237 -43.47 -60.33 48.78
CA ARG A 237 -44.83 -60.82 48.47
C ARG A 237 -44.81 -62.30 48.09
N ARG A 238 -43.89 -62.71 47.21
CA ARG A 238 -43.72 -64.11 46.80
C ARG A 238 -43.34 -65.00 47.98
N ALA A 239 -42.43 -64.56 48.85
CA ALA A 239 -42.03 -65.30 50.04
C ALA A 239 -43.20 -65.49 51.02
N VAL A 240 -44.02 -64.45 51.24
CA VAL A 240 -45.22 -64.54 52.08
C VAL A 240 -46.23 -65.54 51.50
N VAL A 241 -46.51 -65.48 50.19
CA VAL A 241 -47.40 -66.45 49.52
C VAL A 241 -46.85 -67.87 49.64
N ALA A 242 -45.55 -68.07 49.43
CA ALA A 242 -44.90 -69.38 49.58
C ALA A 242 -45.01 -69.91 51.02
N LEU A 243 -44.86 -69.04 52.03
CA LEU A 243 -45.01 -69.41 53.44
C LEU A 243 -46.45 -69.81 53.77
N PHE A 244 -47.46 -69.06 53.30
CA PHE A 244 -48.86 -69.45 53.45
C PHE A 244 -49.19 -70.76 52.73
N ALA A 245 -48.69 -70.96 51.51
CA ALA A 245 -48.86 -72.20 50.77
C ALA A 245 -48.19 -73.39 51.49
N PHE A 246 -47.00 -73.20 52.04
CA PHE A 246 -46.28 -74.20 52.83
C PHE A 246 -47.05 -74.56 54.12
N ALA A 247 -47.53 -73.56 54.86
CA ALA A 247 -48.38 -73.78 56.03
C ALA A 247 -49.68 -74.51 55.68
N GLY A 248 -50.34 -74.13 54.58
CA GLY A 248 -51.54 -74.82 54.08
C GLY A 248 -51.26 -76.27 53.69
N ALA A 249 -50.13 -76.55 53.02
CA ALA A 249 -49.70 -77.91 52.70
C ALA A 249 -49.45 -78.75 53.95
N ILE A 250 -48.89 -78.18 55.02
CA ILE A 250 -48.74 -78.86 56.32
C ILE A 250 -50.10 -79.19 56.93
N ILE A 251 -51.05 -78.24 56.94
CA ILE A 251 -52.40 -78.47 57.48
C ILE A 251 -53.10 -79.59 56.71
N ILE A 252 -53.11 -79.55 55.38
CA ILE A 252 -53.67 -80.59 54.53
C ILE A 252 -52.94 -81.93 54.75
N GLY A 253 -51.62 -81.91 54.86
CA GLY A 253 -50.81 -83.10 55.15
C GLY A 253 -51.07 -83.70 56.54
N MET A 254 -51.40 -82.88 57.54
CA MET A 254 -51.83 -83.33 58.87
C MET A 254 -53.25 -83.92 58.83
N GLU A 255 -54.13 -83.39 57.98
CA GLU A 255 -55.50 -83.91 57.80
C GLU A 255 -55.52 -85.23 57.02
N LEU A 256 -54.45 -85.52 56.26
CA LEU A 256 -54.22 -86.79 55.56
C LEU A 256 -53.37 -87.81 56.34
N GLN A 257 -53.11 -87.62 57.63
CA GLN A 257 -52.52 -88.68 58.45
C GLN A 257 -53.57 -89.67 58.98
N PRO A 258 -53.58 -90.95 58.55
CA PRO A 258 -54.28 -91.99 59.30
C PRO A 258 -53.63 -92.18 60.68
N LYS A 259 -54.47 -92.11 61.71
CA LYS A 259 -54.19 -92.22 63.15
C LYS A 259 -53.17 -93.32 63.54
N PRO A 260 -52.09 -93.01 64.28
CA PRO A 260 -51.24 -94.01 64.91
C PRO A 260 -51.83 -94.54 66.25
N PRO A 261 -51.68 -95.84 66.58
CA PRO A 261 -52.06 -96.40 67.89
C PRO A 261 -50.99 -96.18 69.00
N PRO A 262 -51.39 -95.95 70.28
CA PRO A 262 -50.50 -95.62 71.42
C PRO A 262 -49.88 -96.83 72.20
N PRO A 263 -48.79 -96.60 72.99
CA PRO A 263 -47.87 -97.57 73.67
C PRO A 263 -48.28 -97.85 75.16
N PRO A 264 -47.55 -98.53 76.12
CA PRO A 264 -46.09 -98.78 76.35
C PRO A 264 -45.74 -100.12 77.13
N PRO A 265 -44.77 -100.24 78.09
CA PRO A 265 -43.28 -100.35 78.10
C PRO A 265 -42.78 -101.61 78.93
N PRO A 266 -41.58 -101.68 79.60
CA PRO A 266 -40.17 -101.33 79.32
C PRO A 266 -39.21 -102.57 79.42
N GLN A 267 -37.88 -102.41 79.21
CA GLN A 267 -36.79 -102.84 80.15
C GLN A 267 -35.39 -102.93 79.48
N ASN A 268 -34.54 -101.96 79.82
CA ASN A 268 -33.10 -101.99 80.18
C ASN A 268 -31.95 -102.51 79.28
N ARG A 269 -31.01 -101.56 79.08
CA ARG A 269 -29.59 -101.54 79.54
C ARG A 269 -28.60 -102.51 78.86
N ALA A 270 -27.57 -101.95 78.21
CA ALA A 270 -26.20 -101.83 78.76
C ALA A 270 -25.15 -101.29 77.75
N THR A 271 -24.41 -100.26 78.20
CA THR A 271 -22.95 -99.95 78.03
C THR A 271 -22.27 -99.81 76.64
N THR A 272 -21.91 -98.54 76.31
CA THR A 272 -20.56 -97.91 76.06
C THR A 272 -19.38 -98.71 75.49
N PRO A 273 -18.32 -98.10 74.87
CA PRO A 273 -17.84 -96.70 75.03
C PRO A 273 -17.25 -95.91 73.80
N ILE A 274 -17.11 -94.59 73.99
CA ILE A 274 -16.02 -93.61 73.65
C ILE A 274 -15.58 -93.49 72.16
N THR A 275 -15.63 -92.30 71.54
CA THR A 275 -14.49 -91.34 71.48
C THR A 275 -14.91 -89.94 70.98
N ARG A 276 -14.34 -88.95 71.65
CA ARG A 276 -14.36 -87.49 71.52
C ARG A 276 -13.37 -87.01 70.45
N VAL A 277 -13.55 -85.83 69.85
CA VAL A 277 -12.54 -84.75 69.74
C VAL A 277 -13.08 -83.59 68.88
N ASP A 278 -12.74 -82.40 69.36
CA ASP A 278 -13.18 -81.05 69.03
C ASP A 278 -12.63 -80.47 67.71
N ILE A 279 -13.30 -79.39 67.28
CA ILE A 279 -12.95 -78.38 66.26
C ILE A 279 -11.79 -77.50 66.80
N PRO A 280 -10.83 -76.96 66.00
CA PRO A 280 -10.98 -75.60 65.46
C PRO A 280 -10.27 -75.27 64.12
N ASP A 281 -10.81 -74.23 63.48
CA ASP A 281 -10.19 -73.13 62.71
C ASP A 281 -8.93 -73.40 61.85
N ASN A 282 -9.01 -73.11 60.54
CA ASN A 282 -8.26 -71.98 59.95
C ASN A 282 -8.64 -71.72 58.48
N VAL A 283 -8.64 -70.42 58.20
CA VAL A 283 -8.63 -69.64 56.96
C VAL A 283 -7.83 -70.24 55.80
N GLU A 284 -8.42 -70.29 54.60
CA GLU A 284 -7.64 -70.07 53.38
C GLU A 284 -8.42 -69.34 52.29
N LYS A 285 -7.71 -68.44 51.63
CA LYS A 285 -8.15 -67.36 50.74
C LYS A 285 -8.45 -67.88 49.33
N MET A 286 -9.47 -67.34 48.68
CA MET A 286 -9.62 -67.32 47.22
C MET A 286 -9.93 -65.87 46.81
N GLU A 287 -8.94 -65.17 46.28
CA GLU A 287 -8.66 -65.02 44.84
C GLU A 287 -9.63 -64.00 44.22
N TRP A 288 -9.18 -62.74 44.19
CA TRP A 288 -9.76 -61.70 43.35
C TRP A 288 -9.11 -61.80 41.97
N VAL A 289 -9.94 -61.98 40.95
CA VAL A 289 -9.63 -61.66 39.56
C VAL A 289 -10.81 -60.82 39.07
N THR A 290 -10.53 -59.55 38.79
CA THR A 290 -11.00 -58.70 37.67
C THR A 290 -10.99 -57.24 38.13
#